data_AF-A0A7V5KVY7-F1
#
_entry.id   AF-A0A7V5KVY7-F1
#
_cell.length_a   1.000
_cell.length_b   1.000
_cell.length_c   1.000
_cell.angle_alpha   90.00
_cell.angle_beta   90.00
_cell.angle_gamma   90.00
#
_symmetry.space_group_name_H-M   'P 1'
#
loop_
_entity.id
_entity.type
_entity.pdbx_description
1 polymer ?
#
loop_
_entity_poly.entity_id
_entity_poly.type
_entity_poly.pdbx_seq_one_letter_code
_entity_poly.pdbx_strand_id
1 'polypeptide(L)' 'MELECEKYKEKVDSVSPVCRHPNDFCQYRTGCIINFMEKENKREEKKAIATDKDEREKKEQ' A
#
# COMPACT_ATOMS: atom_id res chain seq x y z
N MET A 1 -11.80 5.11 9.48
CA MET A 1 -12.74 4.98 8.35
C MET A 1 -12.57 3.56 7.82
N GLU A 2 -13.52 3.01 7.06
CA GLU A 2 -13.41 1.64 6.52
C GLU A 2 -13.61 1.69 5.01
N LEU A 3 -12.84 0.88 4.28
CA LEU A 3 -12.99 0.67 2.85
C LEU A 3 -13.63 -0.69 2.62
N GLU A 4 -14.48 -0.80 1.60
CA GLU A 4 -15.16 -2.04 1.26
C GLU A 4 -14.53 -2.70 0.03
N CYS A 5 -14.28 -4.00 0.10
CA CYS A 5 -13.94 -4.80 -1.07
C CYS A 5 -15.19 -5.12 -1.88
N GLU A 6 -15.24 -4.69 -3.14
CA GLU A 6 -16.43 -4.90 -3.99
C GLU A 6 -16.75 -6.38 -4.26
N LYS A 7 -15.72 -7.22 -4.41
CA LYS A 7 -15.85 -8.65 -4.74
C LYS A 7 -16.34 -9.48 -3.55
N TYR A 8 -15.74 -9.29 -2.37
CA TYR A 8 -15.97 -10.13 -1.20
C TYR A 8 -16.84 -9.46 -0.12
N LYS A 9 -17.19 -8.17 -0.30
CA LYS A 9 -18.00 -7.37 0.64
C LYS A 9 -17.39 -7.28 2.04
N GLU A 10 -16.08 -7.46 2.12
CA GLU A 10 -15.32 -7.33 3.35
C GLU A 10 -14.94 -5.88 3.61
N LYS A 11 -14.86 -5.53 4.89
CA LYS A 11 -14.34 -4.25 5.34
C LYS A 11 -12.85 -4.34 5.65
N VAL A 12 -12.13 -3.31 5.23
CA VAL A 12 -10.68 -3.16 5.38
C VAL A 12 -10.40 -1.80 6.02
N ASP A 13 -9.38 -1.73 6.87
CA ASP A 13 -8.96 -0.48 7.51
C ASP A 13 -8.54 0.55 6.44
N SER A 14 -9.05 1.78 6.55
CA SER A 14 -8.66 2.89 5.68
C SER A 14 -7.23 3.40 5.93
N VAL A 15 -6.68 3.18 7.12
CA VAL A 15 -5.36 3.69 7.52
C VAL A 15 -4.25 2.80 6.96
N SER A 16 -4.44 1.48 7.05
CA SER A 16 -3.54 0.49 6.44
C SER A 16 -4.32 -0.45 5.52
N PRO A 17 -4.78 0.04 4.36
CA PRO A 17 -5.57 -0.76 3.43
C PRO A 17 -4.67 -1.78 2.74
N VAL A 18 -4.93 -3.06 3.01
CA VAL A 18 -4.22 -4.19 2.37
C VAL A 18 -5.25 -5.15 1.78
N CYS A 19 -5.05 -5.52 0.51
CA CYS A 19 -5.87 -6.54 -0.11
C CYS A 19 -5.62 -7.91 0.55
N ARG A 20 -6.67 -8.53 1.12
CA ARG A 20 -6.59 -9.89 1.70
C ARG A 20 -6.43 -11.00 0.65
N HIS A 21 -6.70 -10.69 -0.61
CA HIS A 21 -6.71 -11.63 -1.74
C HIS A 21 -5.81 -11.15 -2.88
N PRO A 22 -4.48 -10.99 -2.66
CA PRO A 22 -3.57 -10.44 -3.67
C PRO A 22 -3.37 -11.39 -4.85
N ASN A 23 -3.47 -12.70 -4.63
CA ASN A 23 -3.23 -13.73 -5.64
C ASN A 23 -4.49 -14.14 -6.41
N ASP A 24 -5.66 -13.68 -5.99
CA ASP A 24 -6.91 -13.98 -6.67
C ASP A 24 -7.11 -13.01 -7.85
N PHE A 25 -7.61 -13.55 -8.95
CA PHE A 25 -8.12 -12.71 -10.03
C PHE A 25 -9.28 -11.86 -9.53
N CYS A 26 -9.19 -10.55 -9.79
CA CYS A 26 -10.20 -9.58 -9.41
C CYS A 26 -10.40 -8.60 -10.56
N GLN A 27 -11.58 -8.64 -11.19
CA GLN A 27 -11.94 -7.76 -12.31
C GLN A 27 -11.93 -6.27 -11.92
N TYR A 28 -12.11 -5.96 -10.63
CA TYR A 28 -12.11 -4.60 -10.11
C TYR A 28 -10.69 -4.07 -9.79
N ARG A 29 -9.63 -4.88 -9.96
CA ARG A 29 -8.28 -4.54 -9.48
C ARG A 29 -7.73 -3.21 -10.02
N THR A 30 -8.08 -2.84 -11.24
CA THR A 30 -7.66 -1.59 -11.88
C THR A 30 -8.32 -0.36 -11.23
N GLY A 31 -9.57 -0.47 -10.76
CA GLY A 31 -10.31 0.61 -10.11
C GLY A 31 -10.40 0.50 -8.58
N CYS A 32 -9.78 -0.52 -7.98
CA CYS A 32 -9.90 -0.82 -6.56
C CYS A 32 -9.12 0.18 -5.70
N ILE A 33 -9.83 0.95 -4.87
CA ILE A 33 -9.23 1.95 -3.97
C ILE A 33 -8.26 1.33 -2.95
N ILE A 34 -8.57 0.14 -2.43
CA ILE A 34 -7.70 -0.59 -1.49
C ILE A 34 -6.35 -0.89 -2.16
N ASN A 35 -6.37 -1.44 -3.38
CA ASN A 35 -5.17 -1.75 -4.15
C ASN A 35 -4.38 -0.49 -4.55
N PHE A 36 -5.07 0.63 -4.81
CA PHE A 36 -4.42 1.92 -5.07
C PHE A 36 -3.68 2.43 -3.83
N MET A 37 -4.37 2.54 -2.69
CA MET A 37 -3.77 3.03 -1.45
C MET A 37 -2.64 2.13 -0.96
N GLU A 38 -2.79 0.81 -1.08
CA GLU A 38 -1.72 -0.14 -0.74
C GLU A 38 -0.43 0.13 -1.55
N LYS A 39 -0.57 0.42 -2.85
CA LYS A 39 0.57 0.74 -3.72
C LYS A 39 1.21 2.07 -3.37
N GLU A 40 0.40 3.09 -3.07
CA GLU A 40 0.89 4.40 -2.67
C GLU A 40 1.66 4.31 -1.34
N ASN A 41 1.13 3.60 -0.34
CA ASN A 41 1.81 3.37 0.94
C ASN A 41 3.19 2.69 0.74
N LYS A 42 3.24 1.63 -0.06
CA LYS A 42 4.52 0.95 -0.39
C LYS A 42 5.50 1.86 -1.14
N ARG A 43 5.01 2.83 -1.91
CA ARG A 43 5.86 3.79 -2.63
C ARG A 43 6.45 4.81 -1.67
N GLU A 44 5.66 5.30 -0.72
CA GLU A 44 6.13 6.24 0.31
C GLU A 44 7.12 5.56 1.28
N GLU A 45 6.86 4.31 1.69
CA GLU A 45 7.82 3.52 2.47
C GLU A 45 9.18 3.39 1.76
N LYS A 46 9.17 3.10 0.45
CA LYS A 46 10.40 3.02 -0.34
C LYS A 46 11.14 4.36 -0.42
N LYS A 47 10.44 5.48 -0.51
CA LYS A 47 11.06 6.82 -0.51
C LYS A 47 11.71 7.11 0.85
N ALA A 48 11.01 6.82 1.95
CA ALA A 48 11.53 7.02 3.30
C ALA A 48 12.81 6.20 3.56
N ILE A 49 12.86 4.95 3.08
CA ILE A 49 14.07 4.11 3.20
C ILE A 49 15.22 4.64 2.34
N ALA A 50 14.93 5.19 1.15
CA ALA A 50 15.95 5.75 0.27
C ALA A 50 16.60 7.01 0.88
N THR A 51 15.82 7.88 1.53
CA THR A 51 16.34 9.07 2.20
C THR A 51 17.16 8.75 3.45
N ASP A 52 16.77 7.73 4.22
CA ASP A 52 17.49 7.34 5.44
C ASP A 52 18.88 6.75 5.14
N LYS A 53 19.02 6.04 4.01
CA LYS A 53 20.32 5.55 3.53
C LYS A 53 21.25 6.68 3.10
N ASP A 54 20.72 7.66 2.37
CA ASP A 54 21.48 8.83 1.91
C ASP A 54 21.96 9.70 3.09
N GLU A 55 21.18 9.79 4.18
CA GLU A 55 21.58 10.51 5.40
C GLU A 55 22.59 9.73 6.26
N ARG A 56 22.52 8.40 6.32
CA ARG A 56 23.51 7.57 7.05
C ARG A 56 24.87 7.58 6.37
N GLU A 57 24.93 7.44 5.04
CA GLU A 57 26.19 7.45 4.28
C GLU A 57 26.92 8.80 4.36
N LYS A 58 26.20 9.92 4.58
CA LYS A 58 26.79 11.24 4.81
C LYS A 58 27.33 11.48 6.22
N LYS A 59 26.98 10.66 7.21
CA LYS A 59 27.50 10.77 8.59
C LYS A 59 28.74 9.91 8.84
N GLU A 60 29.07 9.00 7.92
CA GLU A 60 30.23 8.10 8.02
C GLU A 60 31.43 8.53 7.14
N GLN A 61 31.36 9.70 6.47
CA GLN A 61 32.47 10.33 5.74
C GLN A 61 32.96 11.63 6.40
#